data_AF-A0A1E1W177-F1
#
_entry.id   AF-A0A1E1W177-F1
#
_cell.length_a   1.000
_cell.length_b   1.000
_cell.length_c   1.000
_cell.angle_alpha   90.00
_cell.angle_beta   90.00
_cell.angle_gamma   90.00
#
_symmetry.space_group_name_H-M   'P 1'
#
loop_
_entity.id
_entity.type
_entity.pdbx_description
1 polymer ?
#
loop_
_entity_poly.entity_id
_entity_poly.type
_entity_poly.pdbx_seq_one_letter_code
_entity_poly.pdbx_strand_id
1 'polypeptide(L)'
;QPPAPHAPSANGDSQLHLNGDAPRNGELPPGLRMGATDQEIVRLIGQHLISVGLERSAALLMEESGLELEHAAAARFRAHVLAGDWGKADHDLRALADLLRDSSVPAHSLAEMKFVVLEQKYLEHLEAGRALDALHVLRNELTPLGHDTARVHRLSALMMCAS
;
A
#
# COMPACT_ATOMS: atom_id res chain seq x y z
N GLN A 1 15.03 -67.18 -39.53
CA GLN A 1 16.36 -67.50 -38.99
C GLN A 1 17.38 -67.41 -40.13
N PRO A 2 18.64 -67.00 -39.90
CA PRO A 2 19.18 -65.63 -40.00
C PRO A 2 20.06 -65.41 -41.28
N PRO A 3 20.68 -64.21 -41.48
CA PRO A 3 20.94 -63.58 -42.78
C PRO A 3 22.40 -63.67 -43.31
N ALA A 4 22.58 -63.20 -44.55
CA ALA A 4 23.85 -62.99 -45.25
C ALA A 4 24.55 -61.67 -44.84
N PRO A 5 25.91 -61.59 -44.84
CA PRO A 5 26.66 -60.37 -44.56
C PRO A 5 27.41 -59.84 -45.80
N HIS A 6 27.37 -58.54 -46.09
CA HIS A 6 28.44 -57.83 -46.82
C HIS A 6 28.44 -56.33 -46.47
N ALA A 7 29.64 -55.81 -46.22
CA ALA A 7 30.01 -54.43 -45.85
C ALA A 7 30.55 -53.64 -47.08
N PRO A 8 31.28 -52.50 -46.95
CA PRO A 8 30.93 -51.16 -46.42
C PRO A 8 31.28 -49.99 -47.39
N SER A 9 30.89 -48.74 -47.07
CA SER A 9 31.48 -47.41 -47.42
C SER A 9 30.36 -46.35 -47.56
N ALA A 10 30.47 -45.06 -47.22
CA ALA A 10 31.48 -44.22 -46.56
C ALA A 10 30.81 -42.91 -46.08
N ASN A 11 31.31 -42.40 -44.95
CA ASN A 11 31.38 -41.02 -44.43
C ASN A 11 30.35 -39.93 -44.85
N GLY A 12 29.71 -39.36 -43.83
CA GLY A 12 29.14 -38.02 -43.79
C GLY A 12 29.08 -37.54 -42.34
N ASP A 13 30.07 -36.72 -41.98
CA ASP A 13 30.31 -36.12 -40.67
C ASP A 13 29.17 -35.18 -40.23
N SER A 14 28.70 -35.29 -38.99
CA SER A 14 28.19 -34.17 -38.18
C SER A 14 27.92 -34.67 -36.76
N GLN A 15 28.91 -34.47 -35.90
CA GLN A 15 28.85 -34.64 -34.45
C GLN A 15 27.73 -33.79 -33.84
N LEU A 16 26.72 -34.43 -33.26
CA LEU A 16 25.91 -33.84 -32.19
C LEU A 16 26.28 -34.58 -30.90
N HIS A 17 27.18 -33.97 -30.13
CA HIS A 17 27.48 -34.40 -28.78
C HIS A 17 26.23 -34.23 -27.90
N LEU A 18 25.66 -35.35 -27.49
CA LEU A 18 24.68 -35.46 -26.41
C LEU A 18 25.43 -35.64 -25.08
N ASN A 19 25.14 -34.76 -24.12
CA ASN A 19 25.13 -35.00 -22.68
C ASN A 19 23.98 -34.10 -22.17
N GLY A 20 22.90 -34.55 -21.55
CA GLY A 20 22.82 -35.58 -20.52
C GLY A 20 22.71 -34.87 -19.17
N ASP A 21 21.49 -34.49 -18.75
CA ASP A 21 21.05 -34.70 -17.36
C ASP A 21 19.53 -34.57 -17.19
N ALA A 22 18.99 -35.41 -16.30
CA ALA A 22 17.57 -35.65 -16.07
C ALA A 22 16.96 -34.65 -15.04
N PRO A 23 15.63 -34.70 -14.77
CA PRO A 23 14.82 -33.55 -14.39
C PRO A 23 14.92 -33.18 -12.91
N ARG A 24 14.77 -31.89 -12.59
CA ARG A 24 14.61 -31.39 -11.21
C ARG A 24 13.46 -30.38 -11.12
N ASN A 25 12.38 -30.85 -10.48
CA ASN A 25 11.45 -30.17 -9.57
C ASN A 25 11.02 -28.72 -9.84
N GLY A 26 9.70 -28.54 -10.01
CA GLY A 26 8.96 -27.43 -9.39
C GLY A 26 8.52 -26.28 -10.30
N GLU A 27 7.25 -26.35 -10.75
CA GLU A 27 6.25 -25.26 -10.73
C GLU A 27 6.58 -23.84 -11.26
N LEU A 28 6.02 -23.53 -12.44
CA LEU A 28 5.54 -22.24 -12.98
C LEU A 28 6.50 -21.02 -13.08
N PRO A 29 6.27 -20.12 -14.08
CA PRO A 29 7.31 -19.23 -14.61
C PRO A 29 7.69 -18.09 -13.65
N PRO A 30 8.95 -17.62 -13.67
CA PRO A 30 9.34 -16.48 -12.87
C PRO A 30 8.71 -15.22 -13.48
N GLY A 31 7.60 -14.79 -12.89
CA GLY A 31 7.11 -13.42 -13.05
C GLY A 31 8.29 -12.46 -12.90
N LEU A 32 8.37 -11.51 -13.83
CA LEU A 32 9.38 -10.46 -13.89
C LEU A 32 9.85 -10.09 -12.49
N ARG A 33 11.07 -10.49 -12.13
CA ARG A 33 11.70 -10.01 -10.89
C ARG A 33 12.03 -8.54 -11.08
N MET A 34 11.01 -7.72 -10.91
CA MET A 34 11.03 -6.29 -11.13
C MET A 34 11.78 -5.64 -9.95
N GLY A 35 12.82 -4.87 -10.24
CA GLY A 35 13.65 -4.23 -9.22
C GLY A 35 12.85 -3.20 -8.41
N ALA A 36 13.34 -2.81 -7.24
CA ALA A 36 12.65 -1.82 -6.40
C ALA A 36 12.36 -0.50 -7.15
N THR A 37 13.29 -0.05 -7.99
CA THR A 37 13.12 1.13 -8.84
C THR A 37 12.03 0.95 -9.88
N ASP A 38 12.00 -0.20 -10.55
CA ASP A 38 10.98 -0.49 -11.57
C ASP A 38 9.58 -0.59 -10.95
N GLN A 39 9.48 -1.17 -9.74
CA GLN A 39 8.22 -1.19 -9.00
C GLN A 39 7.72 0.22 -8.67
N GLU A 40 8.64 1.13 -8.30
CA GLU A 40 8.28 2.51 -8.01
C GLU A 40 7.88 3.27 -9.27
N ILE A 41 8.56 3.04 -10.40
CA ILE A 41 8.15 3.58 -11.70
C ILE A 41 6.75 3.11 -12.06
N VAL A 42 6.43 1.83 -11.87
CA VAL A 42 5.10 1.28 -12.14
C VAL A 42 4.04 1.94 -11.24
N ARG A 43 4.32 2.16 -9.95
CA ARG A 43 3.41 2.90 -9.05
C ARG A 43 3.21 4.35 -9.51
N LEU A 44 4.27 5.05 -9.89
CA LEU A 44 4.20 6.42 -10.40
C LEU A 44 3.37 6.51 -11.69
N ILE A 45 3.55 5.55 -12.62
CA ILE A 45 2.74 5.45 -13.84
C ILE A 45 1.27 5.20 -13.46
N GLY A 46 1.00 4.24 -12.58
CA GLY A 46 -0.36 3.96 -12.09
C GLY A 46 -1.03 5.20 -11.49
N GLN A 47 -0.31 5.95 -10.66
CA GLN A 47 -0.81 7.18 -10.04
C GLN A 47 -1.08 8.26 -11.08
N HIS A 48 -0.19 8.42 -12.07
CA HIS A 48 -0.41 9.37 -13.16
C HIS A 48 -1.62 9.01 -14.01
N LEU A 49 -1.79 7.72 -14.34
CA LEU A 49 -2.96 7.25 -15.10
C LEU A 49 -4.28 7.60 -14.38
N ILE A 50 -4.35 7.41 -13.06
CA ILE A 50 -5.51 7.82 -12.26
C ILE A 50 -5.72 9.34 -12.34
N SER A 51 -4.66 10.14 -12.20
CA SER A 51 -4.79 11.61 -12.19
C SER A 51 -5.28 12.20 -13.51
N VAL A 52 -5.05 11.51 -14.64
CA VAL A 52 -5.58 11.90 -15.96
C VAL A 52 -6.91 11.22 -16.33
N GLY A 53 -7.51 10.45 -15.41
CA GLY A 53 -8.81 9.79 -15.60
C GLY A 53 -8.76 8.43 -16.29
N LEU A 54 -7.58 7.81 -16.43
CA LEU A 54 -7.37 6.49 -17.03
C LEU A 54 -7.40 5.37 -15.98
N GLU A 55 -8.44 5.36 -15.14
CA GLU A 55 -8.57 4.43 -14.01
C GLU A 55 -8.52 2.95 -14.43
N ARG A 56 -9.18 2.60 -15.54
CA ARG A 56 -9.18 1.22 -16.07
C ARG A 56 -7.77 0.76 -16.45
N SER A 57 -6.97 1.63 -17.05
CA SER A 57 -5.59 1.32 -17.43
C SER A 57 -4.71 1.17 -16.20
N ALA A 58 -4.91 2.03 -15.19
CA ALA A 58 -4.21 1.91 -13.92
C ALA A 58 -4.53 0.57 -13.21
N ALA A 59 -5.81 0.18 -13.17
CA ALA A 59 -6.24 -1.08 -12.57
C ALA A 59 -5.60 -2.30 -13.25
N LEU A 60 -5.63 -2.35 -14.58
CA LEU A 60 -5.00 -3.43 -15.34
C LEU A 60 -3.47 -3.46 -15.14
N LEU A 61 -2.80 -2.31 -15.11
CA LEU A 61 -1.37 -2.23 -14.85
C LEU A 61 -1.00 -2.80 -13.47
N MET A 62 -1.79 -2.49 -12.44
CA MET A 62 -1.57 -3.04 -11.09
C MET A 62 -1.83 -4.55 -11.04
N GLU A 63 -2.89 -5.02 -11.72
CA GLU A 63 -3.22 -6.44 -11.83
C GLU A 63 -2.11 -7.24 -12.55
N GLU A 64 -1.63 -6.76 -13.69
CA GLU A 64 -0.58 -7.40 -14.48
C GLU A 64 0.79 -7.38 -13.79
N SER A 65 1.12 -6.27 -13.10
CA SER A 65 2.38 -6.15 -12.35
C SER A 65 2.36 -6.87 -11.01
N GLY A 66 1.17 -7.22 -10.49
CA GLY A 66 0.99 -7.75 -9.14
C GLY A 66 1.36 -6.76 -8.04
N LEU A 67 1.46 -5.47 -8.36
CA LEU A 67 1.81 -4.41 -7.41
C LEU A 67 0.55 -3.71 -6.88
N GLU A 68 0.60 -3.32 -5.61
CA GLU A 68 -0.38 -2.39 -5.05
C GLU A 68 0.09 -0.95 -5.26
N LEU A 69 -0.86 -0.09 -5.61
CA LEU A 69 -0.63 1.34 -5.83
C LEU A 69 -0.27 2.08 -4.54
N GLU A 70 -0.92 1.70 -3.44
CA GLU A 70 -0.68 2.19 -2.09
C GLU A 70 -0.13 1.05 -1.22
N HIS A 71 0.69 1.40 -0.22
CA HIS A 71 1.19 0.42 0.73
C HIS A 71 0.04 -0.17 1.55
N ALA A 72 0.01 -1.49 1.78
CA ALA A 72 -1.07 -2.16 2.52
C ALA A 72 -1.40 -1.53 3.89
N ALA A 73 -0.39 -0.97 4.58
CA ALA A 73 -0.59 -0.22 5.82
C ALA A 73 -1.43 1.06 5.64
N ALA A 74 -1.21 1.80 4.54
CA ALA A 74 -1.97 3.00 4.21
C ALA A 74 -3.40 2.64 3.80
N ALA A 75 -3.58 1.56 3.03
CA ALA A 75 -4.90 1.05 2.67
C ALA A 75 -5.73 0.66 3.91
N ARG A 76 -5.13 -0.05 4.87
CA ARG A 76 -5.78 -0.40 6.15
C ARG A 76 -6.17 0.84 6.97
N PHE A 77 -5.24 1.79 7.11
CA PHE A 77 -5.50 3.05 7.80
C PHE A 77 -6.69 3.78 7.16
N ARG A 78 -6.69 3.92 5.83
CA ARG A 78 -7.79 4.54 5.08
C ARG A 78 -9.12 3.81 5.32
N ALA A 79 -9.12 2.49 5.29
CA ALA A 79 -10.32 1.70 5.54
C ALA A 79 -10.90 1.92 6.95
N HIS A 80 -10.06 1.90 8.00
CA HIS A 80 -10.53 2.15 9.37
C HIS A 80 -10.97 3.60 9.61
N VAL A 81 -10.31 4.58 8.98
CA VAL A 81 -10.76 5.98 9.02
C VAL A 81 -12.13 6.15 8.38
N LEU A 82 -12.35 5.58 7.19
CA LEU A 82 -13.64 5.66 6.50
C LEU A 82 -14.77 4.90 7.21
N ALA A 83 -14.42 3.87 8.00
CA ALA A 83 -15.37 3.12 8.81
C ALA A 83 -15.72 3.79 10.15
N GLY A 84 -15.01 4.88 10.54
CA GLY A 84 -15.15 5.48 11.87
C GLY A 84 -14.57 4.62 13.01
N ASP A 85 -13.72 3.63 12.68
CA ASP A 85 -13.07 2.72 13.65
C ASP A 85 -11.85 3.43 14.28
N TRP A 86 -12.08 4.50 15.04
CA TRP A 86 -11.04 5.42 15.52
C TRP A 86 -9.90 4.75 16.29
N GLY A 87 -10.20 3.73 17.09
CA GLY A 87 -9.17 2.99 17.83
C GLY A 87 -8.23 2.20 16.92
N LYS A 88 -8.75 1.62 15.84
CA LYS A 88 -7.94 0.91 14.83
C LYS A 88 -7.19 1.89 13.94
N ALA A 89 -7.82 3.01 13.59
CA ALA A 89 -7.17 4.08 12.82
C ALA A 89 -5.95 4.65 13.57
N ASP A 90 -6.04 4.90 14.87
CA ASP A 90 -4.88 5.37 15.66
C ASP A 90 -3.78 4.30 15.75
N HIS A 91 -4.14 3.02 15.85
CA HIS A 91 -3.16 1.92 15.79
C HIS A 91 -2.43 1.88 14.44
N ASP A 92 -3.16 1.92 13.33
CA ASP A 92 -2.58 1.91 11.99
C ASP A 92 -1.71 3.15 11.71
N LEU A 93 -2.12 4.32 12.21
CA LEU A 93 -1.31 5.54 12.08
C LEU A 93 0.04 5.43 12.80
N ARG A 94 0.10 4.77 13.96
CA ARG A 94 1.36 4.50 14.66
C ARG A 94 2.24 3.52 13.88
N ALA A 95 1.64 2.47 13.33
CA ALA A 95 2.38 1.53 12.47
C ALA A 95 2.93 2.22 11.21
N LEU A 96 2.16 3.13 10.62
CA LEU A 96 2.63 3.98 9.52
C LEU A 96 3.77 4.91 9.97
N ALA A 97 3.67 5.52 11.15
CA ALA A 97 4.74 6.35 11.69
C ALA A 97 6.07 5.59 11.82
N ASP A 98 6.02 4.33 12.26
CA ASP A 98 7.21 3.48 12.35
C ASP A 98 7.82 3.14 10.98
N LEU A 99 6.98 2.87 9.98
CA LEU A 99 7.43 2.63 8.60
C LEU A 99 8.03 3.88 7.95
N LEU A 100 7.48 5.05 8.27
CA LEU A 100 7.92 6.34 7.75
C LEU A 100 9.09 6.94 8.53
N ARG A 101 9.50 6.35 9.65
CA ARG A 101 10.57 6.87 10.50
C ARG A 101 11.92 6.99 9.78
N ASP A 102 12.18 6.07 8.86
CA ASP A 102 13.40 6.07 8.04
C ASP A 102 13.20 6.83 6.71
N SER A 103 11.99 7.33 6.45
CA SER A 103 11.66 8.15 5.29
C SER A 103 11.90 9.63 5.62
N SER A 104 12.19 10.46 4.61
CA SER A 104 12.37 11.92 4.77
C SER A 104 11.07 12.67 5.11
N VAL A 105 10.01 11.97 5.53
CA VAL A 105 8.71 12.55 5.85
C VAL A 105 8.84 13.37 7.14
N PRO A 106 8.50 14.67 7.12
CA PRO A 106 8.60 15.50 8.32
C PRO A 106 7.65 15.01 9.41
N ALA A 107 8.11 15.03 10.66
CA ALA A 107 7.30 14.67 11.84
C ALA A 107 5.99 15.48 11.96
N HIS A 108 5.96 16.71 11.42
CA HIS A 108 4.73 17.51 11.38
C HIS A 108 3.61 16.82 10.60
N SER A 109 3.94 16.01 9.58
CA SER A 109 2.94 15.36 8.71
C SER A 109 2.16 14.30 9.47
N LEU A 110 2.81 13.60 10.40
CA LEU A 110 2.16 12.63 11.28
C LEU A 110 1.25 13.30 12.31
N ALA A 111 1.70 14.43 12.89
CA ALA A 111 0.88 15.23 13.79
C ALA A 111 -0.37 15.78 13.08
N GLU A 112 -0.21 16.26 11.84
CA GLU A 112 -1.30 16.74 10.99
C GLU A 112 -2.29 15.62 10.64
N MET A 113 -1.81 14.46 10.20
CA MET A 113 -2.69 13.30 9.94
C MET A 113 -3.49 12.90 11.19
N LYS A 114 -2.82 12.84 12.35
CA LYS A 114 -3.50 12.53 13.62
C LYS A 114 -4.53 13.60 13.98
N PHE A 115 -4.19 14.87 13.78
CA PHE A 115 -5.09 15.99 14.06
C PHE A 115 -6.38 15.88 13.25
N VAL A 116 -6.28 15.67 11.93
CA VAL A 116 -7.46 15.59 11.05
C VAL A 116 -8.35 14.40 11.41
N VAL A 117 -7.78 13.24 11.75
CA VAL A 117 -8.57 12.08 12.19
C VAL A 117 -9.32 12.37 13.50
N LEU A 118 -8.65 12.98 14.48
CA LEU A 118 -9.27 13.31 15.77
C LEU A 118 -10.31 14.42 15.64
N GLU A 119 -10.12 15.36 14.71
CA GLU A 119 -11.11 16.37 14.40
C GLU A 119 -12.38 15.74 13.83
N GLN A 120 -12.28 14.77 12.91
CA GLN A 120 -13.47 14.08 12.40
C GLN A 120 -14.18 13.31 13.52
N LYS A 121 -13.43 12.55 14.34
CA LYS A 121 -13.97 11.88 15.54
C LYS A 121 -14.72 12.87 16.45
N TYR A 122 -14.15 14.05 16.69
CA TYR A 122 -14.76 15.11 17.49
C TYR A 122 -16.09 15.60 16.89
N LEU A 123 -16.09 15.90 15.59
CA LEU A 123 -17.28 16.38 14.89
C LEU A 123 -18.40 15.34 14.89
N GLU A 124 -18.08 14.06 14.69
CA GLU A 124 -19.06 12.98 14.78
C GLU A 124 -19.69 12.84 16.18
N HIS A 125 -18.92 13.08 17.24
CA HIS A 125 -19.49 13.11 18.59
C HIS A 125 -20.44 14.31 18.78
N LEU A 126 -20.11 15.48 18.23
CA LEU A 126 -21.00 16.64 18.27
C LEU A 126 -22.29 16.43 17.47
N GLU A 127 -22.19 15.94 16.25
CA GLU A 127 -23.34 15.66 15.38
C GLU A 127 -24.29 14.64 16.01
N ALA A 128 -23.75 13.67 16.76
CA ALA A 128 -24.54 12.70 17.52
C ALA A 128 -25.06 13.22 18.88
N GLY A 129 -24.84 14.49 19.23
CA GLY A 129 -25.25 15.09 20.51
C GLY A 129 -24.47 14.61 21.73
N ARG A 130 -23.33 13.92 21.54
CA ARG A 130 -22.48 13.36 22.60
C ARG A 130 -21.44 14.38 23.06
N ALA A 131 -21.89 15.47 23.67
CA ALA A 131 -21.03 16.59 24.07
C ALA A 131 -19.88 16.21 25.02
N LEU A 132 -20.10 15.28 25.94
CA LEU A 132 -19.05 14.83 26.88
C LEU A 132 -17.92 14.06 26.17
N ASP A 133 -18.27 13.22 25.20
CA ASP A 133 -17.30 12.48 24.39
C ASP A 133 -16.53 13.44 23.48
N ALA A 134 -17.21 14.39 22.85
CA ALA A 134 -16.58 15.44 22.06
C ALA A 134 -15.58 16.26 22.92
N LEU A 135 -15.99 16.67 24.12
CA LEU A 135 -15.11 17.38 25.05
C LEU A 135 -13.90 16.53 25.47
N HIS A 136 -14.09 15.23 25.65
CA HIS A 136 -12.99 14.30 25.92
C HIS A 136 -11.96 14.29 24.79
N VAL A 137 -12.40 14.15 23.54
CA VAL A 137 -11.52 14.18 22.36
C VAL A 137 -10.78 15.51 22.28
N LEU A 138 -11.49 16.63 22.43
CA LEU A 138 -10.89 17.97 22.36
C LEU A 138 -9.79 18.18 23.41
N ARG A 139 -10.06 17.82 24.67
CA ARG A 139 -9.15 18.10 25.79
C ARG A 139 -7.99 17.10 25.88
N ASN A 140 -8.27 15.82 25.69
CA ASN A 140 -7.31 14.76 26.00
C ASN A 140 -6.59 14.22 24.75
N GLU A 141 -7.11 14.47 23.55
CA GLU A 141 -6.54 13.94 22.31
C GLU A 141 -6.06 15.06 21.38
N LEU A 142 -6.89 16.06 21.06
CA LEU A 142 -6.53 17.17 20.16
C LEU A 142 -5.56 18.19 20.79
N THR A 143 -5.93 18.75 21.96
CA THR A 143 -5.12 19.79 22.63
C THR A 143 -3.67 19.35 22.89
N PRO A 144 -3.39 18.11 23.37
CA PRO A 144 -2.02 17.66 23.63
C PRO A 144 -1.15 17.50 22.37
N LEU A 145 -1.73 17.46 21.16
CA LEU A 145 -0.93 17.43 19.92
C LEU A 145 -0.11 18.71 19.73
N GLY A 146 -0.53 19.83 20.32
CA GLY A 146 0.12 21.13 20.10
C GLY A 146 0.10 21.59 18.64
N HIS A 147 -0.72 20.96 17.80
CA HIS A 147 -0.85 21.23 16.37
C HIS A 147 -2.07 22.13 16.10
N ASP A 148 -1.90 23.13 15.24
CA ASP A 148 -2.96 24.09 14.82
C ASP A 148 -3.88 24.54 15.97
N THR A 149 -3.28 25.18 16.98
CA THR A 149 -4.00 25.66 18.18
C THR A 149 -5.14 26.61 17.84
N ALA A 150 -4.98 27.42 16.78
CA ALA A 150 -6.03 28.29 16.27
C ALA A 150 -7.27 27.49 15.84
N ARG A 151 -7.09 26.33 15.19
CA ARG A 151 -8.18 25.43 14.82
C ARG A 151 -8.79 24.74 16.03
N VAL A 152 -8.00 24.32 17.02
CA VAL A 152 -8.52 23.79 18.29
C VAL A 152 -9.46 24.79 18.97
N HIS A 153 -9.11 26.09 18.98
CA HIS A 153 -9.99 27.13 19.52
C HIS A 153 -11.30 27.27 18.74
N ARG A 154 -11.26 27.20 17.40
CA ARG A 154 -12.47 27.19 16.57
C ARG A 154 -13.34 25.98 16.85
N LEU A 155 -12.75 24.79 16.97
CA LEU A 155 -13.48 23.57 17.33
C LEU A 155 -14.17 23.74 18.69
N SER A 156 -13.46 24.26 19.70
CA SER A 156 -14.07 24.54 21.01
C SER A 156 -15.31 25.45 20.93
N ALA A 157 -15.36 26.38 19.98
CA ALA A 157 -16.52 27.25 19.81
C ALA A 157 -17.75 26.50 19.26
N LEU A 158 -17.57 25.42 18.51
CA LEU A 158 -18.67 24.62 17.96
C LEU A 158 -19.53 23.97 19.06
N MET A 159 -18.92 23.53 20.16
CA MET A 159 -19.67 23.03 21.33
C MET A 159 -20.62 24.06 21.92
N MET A 160 -20.28 25.35 21.86
CA MET A 160 -21.13 26.44 22.38
C MET A 160 -22.28 26.79 21.44
N CYS A 161 -22.18 26.40 20.16
CA CYS A 161 -23.20 26.64 19.15
C CYS A 161 -24.10 25.42 18.88
N ALA A 162 -23.60 24.21 19.18
CA ALA A 162 -24.32 22.95 19.00
C ALA A 162 -25.23 22.58 20.19
N SER A 163 -25.25 23.41 21.24
CA SER A 163 -26.10 23.28 22.44
C SER A 163 -27.45 23.96 22.28
#